data_AF-A0AAW1GK41-F1
#
_entry.id   AF-A0AAW1GK41-F1
#
_cell.length_a   1.000
_cell.length_b   1.000
_cell.length_c   1.000
_cell.angle_alpha   90.00
_cell.angle_beta   90.00
_cell.angle_gamma   90.00
#
_symmetry.space_group_name_H-M   'P 1'
#
loop_
_entity.id
_entity.type
_entity.pdbx_description
1 polymer ?
#
loop_
_entity_poly.entity_id
_entity_poly.type
_entity_poly.pdbx_seq_one_letter_code
_entity_poly.pdbx_strand_id
1 'polypeptide(L)'
;MLCWPLFSPGYRGAVLASLVPGINILRMLIIGSGLYKDEATVKSMSRFGDHRELLKGPMYYACAITFACVYYWRTSPIGIGAICNLCAGDGFADVVGRRFGKHKLPYNKNKSFMGSIAMLTAGFLTSVLYMYYFSRFGFIPVSRDMVFGFFCMSVASTLVESLPISTDIDDNLTVSVTSFLVGSLFF
;
A
#
# COMPACT_ATOMS: atom_id res chain seq x y z
N MET A 1 4.13 -6.93 -7.48
CA MET A 1 3.17 -8.04 -7.68
C MET A 1 3.20 -8.62 -9.10
N LEU A 2 3.20 -7.82 -10.18
CA LEU A 2 3.22 -8.34 -11.56
C LEU A 2 4.34 -9.35 -11.86
N CYS A 3 5.54 -9.14 -11.32
CA CYS A 3 6.67 -10.06 -11.55
C CYS A 3 6.68 -11.28 -10.60
N TRP A 4 5.76 -11.38 -9.63
CA TRP A 4 5.74 -12.49 -8.64
C TRP A 4 5.59 -13.90 -9.25
N PRO A 5 4.90 -14.11 -10.39
CA PRO A 5 4.88 -15.42 -11.04
C PRO A 5 6.26 -15.88 -11.53
N LEU A 6 7.21 -14.97 -11.79
CA LEU A 6 8.57 -15.30 -12.26
C LEU A 6 9.46 -15.89 -11.15
N PHE A 7 9.08 -15.72 -9.88
CA PHE A 7 9.85 -16.24 -8.76
C PHE A 7 9.48 -17.69 -8.44
N SER A 8 10.45 -18.44 -7.91
CA SER A 8 10.25 -19.84 -7.51
C SER A 8 9.15 -19.97 -6.45
N PRO A 9 8.34 -21.05 -6.49
CA PRO A 9 7.42 -21.36 -5.38
C PRO A 9 8.22 -21.65 -4.10
N GLY A 10 7.86 -20.96 -3.00
CA GLY A 10 8.46 -21.17 -1.67
C GLY A 10 9.17 -19.94 -1.09
N TYR A 11 9.65 -20.10 0.15
CA TYR A 11 10.22 -19.02 0.96
C TYR A 11 11.42 -18.33 0.29
N ARG A 12 12.27 -19.06 -0.43
CA ARG A 12 13.42 -18.48 -1.16
C ARG A 12 12.98 -17.47 -2.22
N GLY A 13 11.88 -17.75 -2.93
CA GLY A 13 11.31 -16.82 -3.91
C GLY A 13 10.75 -15.56 -3.24
N ALA A 14 10.08 -15.73 -2.09
CA ALA A 14 9.57 -14.64 -1.28
C ALA A 14 10.69 -13.71 -0.79
N VAL A 15 11.77 -14.28 -0.26
CA VAL A 15 12.95 -13.53 0.18
C VAL A 15 13.57 -12.76 -0.99
N LEU A 16 13.82 -13.42 -2.13
CA LEU A 16 14.40 -12.76 -3.31
C LEU A 16 13.56 -11.59 -3.81
N ALA A 17 12.23 -11.74 -3.85
CA ALA A 17 11.36 -10.65 -4.26
C ALA A 17 11.27 -9.54 -3.21
N SER A 18 11.40 -9.86 -1.92
CA SER A 18 11.45 -8.89 -0.83
C SER A 18 12.75 -8.06 -0.83
N LEU A 19 13.82 -8.54 -1.47
CA LEU A 19 15.07 -7.77 -1.60
C LEU A 19 14.86 -6.47 -2.39
N VAL A 20 13.95 -6.45 -3.36
CA VAL A 20 13.69 -5.24 -4.16
C VAL A 20 13.18 -4.08 -3.29
N PRO A 21 12.05 -4.22 -2.55
CA PRO A 21 11.63 -3.18 -1.62
C PRO A 21 12.56 -3.08 -0.38
N GLY A 22 13.23 -4.16 0.02
CA GLY A 22 14.19 -4.16 1.13
C GLY A 22 15.42 -3.29 0.88
N ILE A 23 15.99 -3.35 -0.33
CA ILE A 23 17.07 -2.45 -0.76
C ILE A 23 16.58 -1.00 -0.78
N ASN A 24 15.31 -0.78 -1.16
CA ASN A 24 14.73 0.56 -1.12
C ASN A 24 14.64 1.10 0.32
N ILE A 25 14.32 0.26 1.32
CA ILE A 25 14.35 0.65 2.74
C ILE A 25 15.77 1.08 3.15
N LEU A 26 16.80 0.29 2.80
CA LEU A 26 18.19 0.66 3.08
C LEU A 26 18.56 1.99 2.44
N ARG A 27 18.14 2.22 1.20
CA ARG A 27 18.33 3.50 0.51
C ARG A 27 17.66 4.66 1.26
N MET A 28 16.41 4.50 1.70
CA MET A 28 15.72 5.53 2.50
C MET A 28 16.44 5.81 3.82
N LEU A 29 16.94 4.77 4.50
CA LEU A 29 17.68 4.91 5.75
C LEU A 29 18.98 5.69 5.55
N ILE A 30 19.77 5.35 4.54
CA ILE A 30 21.06 5.99 4.27
C ILE A 30 20.87 7.46 3.88
N ILE A 31 19.95 7.74 2.95
CA ILE A 31 19.70 9.12 2.49
C ILE A 31 19.00 9.93 3.59
N GLY A 32 18.00 9.35 4.23
CA GLY A 32 17.19 10.02 5.24
C GLY A 32 17.94 10.32 6.54
N SER A 33 18.92 9.49 6.92
CA SER A 33 19.84 9.76 8.04
C SER A 33 20.93 10.79 7.69
N GLY A 34 21.06 11.19 6.42
CA GLY A 34 22.07 12.13 5.96
C GLY A 34 23.46 11.52 5.75
N LEU A 35 23.60 10.18 5.82
CA LEU A 35 24.85 9.47 5.56
C LEU A 35 25.28 9.59 4.08
N TYR A 36 24.32 9.74 3.17
CA TYR A 36 24.57 9.95 1.75
C TYR A 36 23.64 11.02 1.19
N LYS A 37 24.17 11.94 0.39
CA LYS A 37 23.40 13.02 -0.21
C LYS A 37 23.06 12.67 -1.65
N ASP A 38 21.78 12.39 -1.88
CA ASP A 38 21.21 12.17 -3.21
C ASP A 38 20.03 13.13 -3.40
N GLU A 39 20.33 14.33 -3.91
CA GLU A 39 19.33 15.38 -4.11
C GLU A 39 18.24 14.98 -5.11
N ALA A 40 18.56 14.14 -6.09
CA ALA A 40 17.57 13.67 -7.05
C ALA A 40 16.50 12.78 -6.38
N THR A 41 16.93 11.92 -5.45
CA THR A 41 16.01 11.08 -4.67
C THR A 41 15.22 11.88 -3.66
N VAL A 42 15.88 12.81 -2.96
CA VAL A 42 15.18 13.70 -2.02
C VAL A 42 14.13 14.52 -2.75
N LYS A 43 14.46 15.10 -3.91
CA LYS A 43 13.52 15.90 -4.70
C LYS A 43 12.34 15.10 -5.25
N SER A 44 12.53 13.84 -5.58
CA SER A 44 11.45 13.00 -6.12
C SER A 44 10.55 12.38 -5.05
N MET A 45 11.03 12.24 -3.81
CA MET A 45 10.32 11.51 -2.74
C MET A 45 10.01 12.33 -1.49
N SER A 46 10.41 13.61 -1.42
CA SER A 46 10.04 14.54 -0.36
C SER A 46 9.16 15.66 -0.89
N ARG A 47 8.28 16.19 -0.04
CA ARG A 47 7.40 17.32 -0.37
C ARG A 47 8.09 18.66 -0.14
N PHE A 48 8.94 18.77 0.88
CA PHE A 48 9.62 20.02 1.24
C PHE A 48 11.12 20.01 0.97
N GLY A 49 11.65 18.96 0.33
CA GLY A 49 13.09 18.83 0.10
C GLY A 49 13.87 18.37 1.33
N ASP A 50 13.20 18.02 2.43
CA ASP A 50 13.86 17.49 3.63
C ASP A 50 14.12 15.99 3.47
N HIS A 51 15.39 15.61 3.61
CA HIS A 51 15.81 14.21 3.55
C HIS A 51 15.14 13.35 4.64
N ARG A 52 14.76 13.95 5.79
CA ARG A 52 14.09 13.23 6.88
C ARG A 52 12.69 12.75 6.53
N GLU A 53 12.04 13.35 5.53
CA GLU A 53 10.73 12.87 5.04
C GLU A 53 10.81 11.46 4.46
N LEU A 54 11.97 11.05 3.93
CA LEU A 54 12.16 9.71 3.39
C LEU A 54 12.03 8.63 4.48
N LEU A 55 12.28 8.99 5.75
CA LEU A 55 12.12 8.09 6.90
C LEU A 55 10.67 7.97 7.40
N LYS A 56 9.73 8.71 6.80
CA LYS A 56 8.31 8.67 7.13
C LYS A 56 7.56 7.87 6.06
N GLY A 57 6.63 8.48 5.34
CA GLY A 57 5.77 7.82 4.35
C GLY A 57 6.50 6.87 3.39
N PRO A 58 7.55 7.30 2.67
CA PRO A 58 8.28 6.42 1.75
C PRO A 58 8.85 5.16 2.41
N MET A 59 9.39 5.28 3.63
CA MET A 59 9.91 4.16 4.38
C MET A 59 8.78 3.23 4.87
N TYR A 60 7.71 3.77 5.45
CA TYR A 60 6.56 2.95 5.87
C TYR A 60 5.94 2.19 4.72
N TYR A 61 5.82 2.83 3.56
CA TYR A 61 5.35 2.22 2.33
C TYR A 61 6.23 1.05 1.89
N ALA A 62 7.55 1.25 1.85
CA ALA A 62 8.50 0.18 1.49
C ALA A 62 8.51 -0.96 2.52
N CYS A 63 8.39 -0.65 3.81
CA CYS A 63 8.29 -1.62 4.90
C CYS A 63 7.04 -2.49 4.76
N ALA A 64 5.87 -1.89 4.51
CA ALA A 64 4.62 -2.61 4.34
C ALA A 64 4.67 -3.59 3.16
N ILE A 65 5.23 -3.17 2.01
CA ILE A 65 5.40 -4.04 0.85
C ILE A 65 6.40 -5.16 1.15
N THR A 66 7.52 -4.86 1.81
CA THR A 66 8.52 -5.87 2.19
C THR A 66 7.92 -6.90 3.13
N PHE A 67 7.16 -6.45 4.13
CA PHE A 67 6.45 -7.31 5.07
C PHE A 67 5.43 -8.21 4.37
N ALA A 68 4.63 -7.65 3.46
CA ALA A 68 3.73 -8.44 2.62
C ALA A 68 4.49 -9.48 1.78
N CYS A 69 5.61 -9.12 1.16
CA CYS A 69 6.43 -10.08 0.40
C CYS A 69 6.92 -11.24 1.27
N VAL A 70 7.39 -10.99 2.49
CA VAL A 70 8.00 -12.03 3.34
C VAL A 70 6.94 -12.94 3.96
N TYR A 71 5.85 -12.36 4.49
CA TYR A 71 4.86 -13.09 5.28
C TYR A 71 3.60 -13.45 4.49
N TYR A 72 3.11 -12.54 3.65
CA TYR A 72 1.90 -12.71 2.87
C TYR A 72 2.22 -12.82 1.39
N TRP A 73 2.98 -13.88 1.07
CA TRP A 73 3.48 -14.15 -0.27
C TRP A 73 2.34 -14.31 -1.30
N ARG A 74 2.68 -14.59 -2.56
CA ARG A 74 1.76 -14.65 -3.71
C ARG A 74 0.54 -15.60 -3.59
N THR A 75 0.49 -16.42 -2.54
CA THR A 75 -0.61 -17.33 -2.21
C THR A 75 -1.57 -16.77 -1.16
N SER A 76 -1.29 -15.59 -0.58
CA SER A 76 -2.10 -14.99 0.47
C SER A 76 -2.96 -13.83 -0.08
N PRO A 77 -4.30 -13.91 0.05
CA PRO A 77 -5.19 -12.79 -0.27
C PRO A 77 -4.88 -11.55 0.56
N ILE A 78 -4.49 -11.71 1.83
CA ILE A 78 -4.18 -10.60 2.74
C ILE A 78 -3.10 -9.69 2.16
N GLY A 79 -2.00 -10.27 1.67
CA GLY A 79 -0.89 -9.52 1.08
C GLY A 79 -1.29 -8.78 -0.19
N ILE A 80 -2.12 -9.41 -1.03
CA ILE A 80 -2.65 -8.81 -2.26
C ILE A 80 -3.49 -7.58 -1.92
N GLY A 81 -4.48 -7.74 -1.04
CA GLY A 81 -5.38 -6.66 -0.65
C GLY A 81 -4.64 -5.50 0.03
N ALA A 82 -3.69 -5.80 0.92
CA ALA A 82 -2.91 -4.78 1.61
C ALA A 82 -2.03 -3.97 0.64
N ILE A 83 -1.31 -4.63 -0.27
CA ILE A 83 -0.50 -3.93 -1.27
C ILE A 83 -1.40 -3.15 -2.23
N CYS A 84 -2.56 -3.67 -2.63
CA CYS A 84 -3.48 -2.95 -3.51
C CYS A 84 -4.08 -1.70 -2.85
N ASN A 85 -4.50 -1.78 -1.59
CA ASN A 85 -5.03 -0.62 -0.87
C ASN A 85 -3.97 0.45 -0.64
N LEU A 86 -2.75 0.04 -0.31
CA LEU A 86 -1.62 0.96 -0.13
C LEU A 86 -1.14 1.56 -1.46
N CYS A 87 -0.94 0.75 -2.51
CA CYS A 87 -0.33 1.25 -3.75
C CYS A 87 -1.36 1.91 -4.67
N ALA A 88 -2.48 1.23 -4.92
CA ALA A 88 -3.50 1.70 -5.83
C ALA A 88 -4.54 2.55 -5.11
N GLY A 89 -5.02 2.12 -3.95
CA GLY A 89 -5.98 2.89 -3.16
C GLY A 89 -5.44 4.28 -2.81
N ASP A 90 -4.44 4.34 -1.93
CA ASP A 90 -3.85 5.60 -1.46
C ASP A 90 -3.26 6.44 -2.61
N GLY A 91 -2.53 5.80 -3.53
CA GLY A 91 -1.97 6.49 -4.70
C GLY A 91 -3.02 7.19 -5.57
N PHE A 92 -4.14 6.50 -5.89
CA PHE A 92 -5.22 7.14 -6.64
C PHE A 92 -5.99 8.16 -5.79
N ALA A 93 -6.13 7.94 -4.48
CA ALA A 93 -6.76 8.88 -3.56
C ALA A 93 -6.05 10.23 -3.55
N ASP A 94 -4.71 10.24 -3.52
CA ASP A 94 -3.90 11.46 -3.53
C ASP A 94 -3.98 12.18 -4.90
N VAL A 95 -3.95 11.45 -6.00
CA VAL A 95 -4.06 12.04 -7.36
C VAL A 95 -5.46 12.61 -7.60
N VAL A 96 -6.52 11.82 -7.37
CA VAL A 96 -7.91 12.24 -7.59
C VAL A 96 -8.33 13.27 -6.56
N GLY A 97 -7.91 13.13 -5.31
CA GLY A 97 -8.19 14.07 -4.23
C GLY A 97 -7.59 15.46 -4.50
N ARG A 98 -6.35 15.54 -5.00
CA ARG A 98 -5.74 16.82 -5.39
C ARG A 98 -6.40 17.45 -6.61
N ARG A 99 -6.80 16.65 -7.61
CA ARG A 99 -7.33 17.16 -8.88
C ARG A 99 -8.82 17.49 -8.84
N PHE A 100 -9.62 16.69 -8.14
CA PHE A 100 -11.09 16.76 -8.15
C PHE A 100 -11.72 16.91 -6.76
N GLY A 101 -10.93 16.86 -5.69
CA GLY A 101 -11.40 16.91 -4.29
C GLY A 101 -11.84 18.28 -3.80
N LYS A 102 -12.80 18.91 -4.49
CA LYS A 102 -13.41 20.20 -4.10
C LYS A 102 -14.20 20.10 -2.80
N HIS A 103 -14.96 19.01 -2.63
CA HIS A 103 -15.75 18.74 -1.44
C HIS A 103 -14.92 17.99 -0.40
N LYS A 104 -14.55 18.68 0.67
CA LYS A 104 -13.80 18.12 1.80
C LYS A 104 -14.70 17.34 2.74
N LEU A 105 -14.13 16.41 3.50
CA LEU A 105 -14.87 15.67 4.51
C LEU A 105 -15.21 16.60 5.69
N PRO A 106 -16.40 16.46 6.30
CA PRO A 106 -16.84 17.35 7.40
C PRO A 106 -15.94 17.26 8.64
N TYR A 107 -15.35 16.09 8.89
CA TYR A 107 -14.46 15.82 10.02
C TYR A 107 -12.96 15.88 9.68
N ASN A 108 -12.59 15.96 8.39
CA ASN A 108 -11.20 16.05 7.96
C ASN A 108 -11.06 16.94 6.73
N LYS A 109 -10.57 18.17 6.94
CA LYS A 109 -10.43 19.18 5.88
C LYS A 109 -9.30 18.88 4.90
N ASN A 110 -8.35 18.02 5.27
CA ASN A 110 -7.23 17.63 4.40
C ASN A 110 -7.67 16.60 3.35
N LYS A 111 -8.65 15.77 3.68
CA LYS A 111 -9.18 14.71 2.82
C LYS A 111 -10.48 15.13 2.12
N SER A 112 -10.82 14.43 1.05
CA SER A 112 -11.98 14.76 0.20
C SER A 112 -12.83 13.54 -0.12
N PHE A 113 -14.13 13.76 -0.34
CA PHE A 113 -15.04 12.68 -0.75
C PHE A 113 -14.57 11.97 -2.02
N MET A 114 -14.10 12.74 -3.02
CA MET A 114 -13.57 12.18 -4.26
C MET A 114 -12.32 11.33 -4.03
N GLY A 115 -11.43 11.74 -3.11
CA GLY A 115 -10.26 10.96 -2.72
C GLY A 115 -10.65 9.64 -2.05
N SER A 116 -11.60 9.66 -1.11
CA SER A 116 -12.08 8.43 -0.45
C SER A 116 -12.78 7.47 -1.41
N ILE A 117 -13.60 7.99 -2.33
CA ILE A 117 -14.22 7.15 -3.38
C ILE A 117 -13.15 6.54 -4.28
N ALA A 118 -12.15 7.32 -4.68
CA ALA A 118 -11.02 6.83 -5.48
C ALA A 118 -10.22 5.76 -4.73
N MET A 119 -9.97 5.94 -3.43
CA MET A 119 -9.29 4.94 -2.61
C MET A 119 -10.05 3.61 -2.59
N LEU A 120 -11.33 3.66 -2.24
CA LEU A 120 -12.17 2.48 -2.12
C LEU A 120 -12.24 1.73 -3.45
N THR A 121 -12.54 2.46 -4.53
CA THR A 121 -12.72 1.86 -5.86
C THR A 121 -11.41 1.33 -6.43
N ALA A 122 -10.32 2.09 -6.36
CA ALA A 122 -9.02 1.67 -6.88
C ALA A 122 -8.47 0.48 -6.09
N GLY A 123 -8.48 0.54 -4.75
CA GLY A 123 -8.02 -0.54 -3.89
C GLY A 123 -8.81 -1.84 -4.10
N PHE A 124 -10.14 -1.75 -4.14
CA PHE A 124 -11.01 -2.90 -4.36
C PHE A 124 -10.84 -3.50 -5.76
N LEU A 125 -10.95 -2.68 -6.82
CA LEU A 125 -10.87 -3.17 -8.20
C LEU A 125 -9.50 -3.78 -8.51
N THR A 126 -8.42 -3.17 -8.03
CA THR A 126 -7.08 -3.73 -8.22
C THR A 126 -6.88 -5.02 -7.42
N SER A 127 -7.42 -5.14 -6.21
CA SER A 127 -7.40 -6.38 -5.43
C SER A 127 -8.10 -7.53 -6.17
N VAL A 128 -9.30 -7.28 -6.71
CA VAL A 128 -10.05 -8.24 -7.52
C VAL A 128 -9.30 -8.59 -8.81
N LEU A 129 -8.70 -7.60 -9.48
CA LEU A 129 -7.91 -7.84 -10.68
C LEU A 129 -6.69 -8.74 -10.39
N TYR A 130 -5.96 -8.47 -9.31
CA TYR A 130 -4.83 -9.30 -8.89
C TYR A 130 -5.26 -10.68 -8.42
N MET A 131 -6.47 -10.83 -7.85
CA MET A 131 -7.05 -12.13 -7.54
C MET A 131 -7.19 -12.98 -8.81
N TYR A 132 -7.82 -12.43 -9.86
CA TYR A 132 -7.95 -13.12 -11.14
C TYR A 132 -6.59 -13.39 -11.78
N TYR A 133 -5.67 -12.42 -11.73
CA TYR A 133 -4.32 -12.56 -12.25
C TYR A 133 -3.58 -13.73 -11.61
N PHE A 134 -3.52 -13.80 -10.28
CA PHE A 134 -2.84 -14.87 -9.57
C PHE A 134 -3.57 -16.21 -9.64
N SER A 135 -4.89 -16.19 -9.83
CA SER A 135 -5.65 -17.41 -10.09
C SER A 135 -5.30 -18.05 -11.45
N ARG A 136 -4.98 -17.25 -12.48
CA ARG A 136 -4.50 -17.78 -13.78
C ARG A 136 -3.21 -18.60 -13.66
N PHE A 137 -2.37 -18.30 -12.66
CA PHE A 137 -1.14 -19.04 -12.37
C PHE A 137 -1.35 -20.16 -11.32
N GLY A 138 -2.58 -20.36 -10.85
CA GLY A 138 -2.92 -21.37 -9.85
C GLY A 138 -2.45 -21.05 -8.42
N PHE A 139 -2.15 -19.79 -8.11
CA PHE A 139 -1.66 -19.43 -6.77
C PHE A 139 -2.77 -19.25 -5.74
N ILE A 140 -3.94 -18.79 -6.18
CA ILE A 140 -5.12 -18.60 -5.33
C ILE A 140 -6.40 -18.99 -6.09
N PRO A 141 -7.41 -19.54 -5.41
CA PRO A 141 -8.71 -19.78 -6.02
C PRO A 141 -9.43 -18.45 -6.27
N VAL A 142 -10.44 -18.44 -7.15
CA VAL A 142 -11.42 -17.36 -7.20
C VAL A 142 -12.57 -17.73 -6.28
N SER A 143 -12.86 -16.89 -5.29
CA SER A 143 -13.98 -17.10 -4.37
C SER A 143 -14.76 -15.80 -4.16
N ARG A 144 -16.08 -15.93 -3.97
CA ARG A 144 -16.95 -14.82 -3.57
C ARG A 144 -16.57 -14.26 -2.20
N ASP A 145 -16.11 -15.12 -1.29
CA ASP A 145 -15.65 -14.72 0.04
C ASP A 145 -14.39 -13.86 -0.05
N MET A 146 -13.50 -14.14 -1.01
CA MET A 146 -12.34 -13.29 -1.29
C MET A 146 -12.71 -11.92 -1.82
N VAL A 147 -13.65 -11.86 -2.76
CA VAL A 147 -14.16 -10.57 -3.24
C VAL A 147 -14.77 -9.78 -2.08
N PHE A 148 -15.55 -10.43 -1.21
CA PHE A 148 -16.13 -9.78 -0.04
C PHE A 148 -15.05 -9.30 0.95
N GLY A 149 -14.05 -10.13 1.27
CA GLY A 149 -12.93 -9.75 2.12
C GLY A 149 -12.14 -8.56 1.57
N PHE A 150 -11.87 -8.52 0.25
CA PHE A 150 -11.23 -7.36 -0.38
C PHE A 150 -12.08 -6.09 -0.29
N PHE A 151 -13.40 -6.21 -0.43
CA PHE A 151 -14.30 -5.09 -0.23
C PHE A 151 -14.21 -4.56 1.20
N CYS A 152 -14.30 -5.44 2.20
CA CYS A 152 -14.17 -5.06 3.61
C CYS A 152 -12.82 -4.42 3.94
N MET A 153 -11.70 -4.97 3.44
CA MET A 153 -10.37 -4.38 3.58
C MET A 153 -10.30 -2.98 2.97
N SER A 154 -10.88 -2.79 1.77
CA SER A 154 -10.86 -1.50 1.06
C SER A 154 -11.72 -0.45 1.76
N VAL A 155 -12.88 -0.84 2.29
CA VAL A 155 -13.74 0.03 3.12
C VAL A 155 -13.02 0.44 4.39
N ALA A 156 -12.47 -0.51 5.13
CA ALA A 156 -11.77 -0.22 6.38
C ALA A 156 -10.56 0.70 6.16
N SER A 157 -9.78 0.43 5.11
CA SER A 157 -8.63 1.28 4.75
C SER A 157 -9.06 2.69 4.37
N THR A 158 -10.13 2.83 3.57
CA THR A 158 -10.71 4.13 3.20
C THR A 158 -11.23 4.90 4.41
N LEU A 159 -11.83 4.21 5.37
CA LEU A 159 -12.30 4.84 6.61
C LEU A 159 -11.14 5.32 7.46
N VAL A 160 -10.10 4.50 7.64
CA VAL A 160 -8.93 4.90 8.42
C VAL A 160 -8.18 6.06 7.77
N GLU A 161 -8.05 6.03 6.45
CA GLU A 161 -7.49 7.13 5.66
C GLU A 161 -8.29 8.43 5.76
N SER A 162 -9.61 8.33 5.93
CA SER A 162 -10.47 9.50 6.01
C SER A 162 -10.36 10.20 7.37
N LEU A 163 -9.97 9.49 8.43
CA LEU A 163 -9.89 10.02 9.79
C LEU A 163 -8.83 11.14 9.90
N PRO A 164 -9.04 12.12 10.80
CA PRO A 164 -8.09 13.20 11.05
C PRO A 164 -6.91 12.74 11.94
N ILE A 165 -6.42 11.51 11.75
CA ILE A 165 -5.28 10.92 12.49
C ILE A 165 -3.98 11.09 11.69
N SER A 166 -4.09 11.30 10.37
CA SER A 166 -3.00 11.54 9.42
C SER A 166 -2.03 12.65 9.80
N THR A 167 -2.45 13.56 10.70
CA THR A 167 -1.62 14.67 11.18
C THR A 167 -0.52 14.20 12.13
N ASP A 168 -0.77 13.14 12.89
CA ASP A 168 0.16 12.61 13.90
C ASP A 168 0.83 11.30 13.47
N ILE A 169 0.11 10.47 12.69
CA ILE A 169 0.58 9.16 12.20
C ILE A 169 0.48 9.14 10.69
N ASP A 170 1.52 8.62 10.01
CA ASP A 170 1.55 8.55 8.55
C ASP A 170 0.47 7.60 8.00
N ASP A 171 -0.26 8.07 6.99
CA ASP A 171 -1.34 7.35 6.31
C ASP A 171 -0.89 6.00 5.74
N ASN A 172 0.34 5.92 5.22
CA ASN A 172 0.86 4.67 4.68
C ASN A 172 0.95 3.56 5.74
N LEU A 173 1.24 3.92 6.98
CA LEU A 173 1.30 2.98 8.09
C LEU A 173 -0.11 2.55 8.52
N THR A 174 -1.02 3.51 8.72
CA THR A 174 -2.38 3.23 9.22
C THR A 174 -3.18 2.41 8.22
N VAL A 175 -3.10 2.73 6.93
CA VAL A 175 -3.75 1.99 5.83
C VAL A 175 -3.22 0.56 5.73
N SER A 176 -1.89 0.40 5.78
CA SER A 176 -1.25 -0.92 5.69
C SER A 176 -1.65 -1.81 6.87
N VAL A 177 -1.50 -1.30 8.10
CA VAL A 177 -1.85 -2.04 9.32
C VAL A 177 -3.33 -2.42 9.33
N THR A 178 -4.21 -1.48 8.97
CA THR A 178 -5.65 -1.74 8.88
C THR A 178 -5.94 -2.84 7.88
N SER A 179 -5.32 -2.80 6.70
CA SER A 179 -5.48 -3.85 5.69
C SER A 179 -5.03 -5.21 6.21
N PHE A 180 -3.86 -5.32 6.85
CA PHE A 180 -3.39 -6.60 7.39
C PHE A 180 -4.30 -7.14 8.50
N LEU A 181 -4.74 -6.28 9.42
CA LEU A 181 -5.62 -6.67 10.52
C LEU A 181 -6.98 -7.14 10.01
N VAL A 182 -7.63 -6.34 9.15
CA VAL A 182 -8.93 -6.70 8.58
C VAL A 182 -8.80 -7.93 7.69
N GLY A 183 -7.76 -8.01 6.86
CA GLY A 183 -7.50 -9.20 6.04
C GLY A 183 -7.41 -10.48 6.89
N SER A 184 -6.74 -10.42 8.04
CA SER A 184 -6.60 -11.56 8.96
C SER A 184 -7.91 -11.98 9.65
N LEU A 185 -8.95 -11.13 9.62
CA LEU A 185 -10.28 -11.48 10.13
C LEU A 185 -11.14 -12.20 9.09
N PHE A 186 -10.86 -11.99 7.80
CA PHE A 186 -11.65 -12.51 6.68
C PHE A 186 -11.00 -13.69 5.94
N PHE A 187 -9.69 -13.92 6.13
CA PHE A 187 -8.89 -14.95 5.45
C PHE A 187 -8.06 -15.76 6.43
#